data_AF-A0A3P6U2G6-F1
#
_entry.id   AF-A0A3P6U2G6-F1
#
_cell.length_a   1.000
_cell.length_b   1.000
_cell.length_c   1.000
_cell.angle_alpha   90.00
_cell.angle_beta   90.00
_cell.angle_gamma   90.00
#
_symmetry.space_group_name_H-M   'P 1'
#
loop_
_entity.id
_entity.type
_entity.pdbx_description
1 polymer ?
#
loop_
_entity_poly.entity_id
_entity_poly.type
_entity_poly.pdbx_seq_one_letter_code
_entity_poly.pdbx_strand_id
1 'polypeptide(L)'
;AIDQFGKVDLTKTSYYGQPYDYRSILHYDSLAFSKNGFPTMLPKQEGFASTIGNAKDFSEIDLTKINRMYRCPGAYTQPKDQSSMTYSPTLKRYEMPFLDNHHFDEFSAKMGQENCKDRISVCWMTQDRCHSQALFTLMKMLCAKTCKLC
;
A
#
# COMPACT_ATOMS: atom_id res chain seq x y z
N ALA A 1 -0.81 0.89 23.78
CA ALA A 1 -0.19 0.23 22.62
C ALA A 1 -1.30 -0.32 21.72
N ILE A 2 -1.15 -0.22 20.40
CA ILE A 2 -2.14 -0.72 19.44
C ILE A 2 -1.85 -2.20 19.19
N ASP A 3 -2.86 -3.06 19.34
CA ASP A 3 -2.75 -4.48 18.99
C ASP A 3 -2.59 -4.64 17.47
N GLN A 4 -1.43 -5.16 17.05
CA GLN A 4 -1.09 -5.35 15.63
C GLN A 4 -1.72 -6.63 15.04
N PHE A 5 -2.14 -7.58 15.87
CA PHE A 5 -2.72 -8.86 15.44
C PHE A 5 -4.24 -8.95 15.68
N GLY A 6 -4.83 -7.88 16.22
CA GLY A 6 -6.27 -7.74 16.38
C GLY A 6 -6.99 -7.90 15.05
N LYS A 7 -7.98 -8.79 15.00
CA LYS A 7 -8.79 -8.98 13.80
C LYS A 7 -9.69 -7.77 13.58
N VAL A 8 -9.77 -7.33 12.33
CA VAL A 8 -10.67 -6.24 11.94
C VAL A 8 -12.13 -6.69 11.99
N ASP A 9 -13.01 -5.78 12.39
CA ASP A 9 -14.45 -5.98 12.43
C ASP A 9 -15.05 -5.90 11.02
N LEU A 10 -15.79 -6.93 10.62
CA LEU A 10 -16.45 -7.04 9.31
C LEU A 10 -17.70 -6.17 9.18
N THR A 11 -18.19 -5.57 10.28
CA THR A 11 -19.22 -4.52 10.18
C THR A 11 -18.65 -3.23 9.59
N LYS A 12 -17.32 -3.04 9.68
CA LYS A 12 -16.59 -1.85 9.21
C LYS A 12 -15.72 -2.11 7.99
N THR A 13 -15.50 -3.38 7.64
CA THR A 13 -14.57 -3.79 6.59
C THR A 13 -15.19 -4.87 5.70
N SER A 14 -14.73 -4.97 4.45
CA SER A 14 -15.22 -5.96 3.50
C SER A 14 -14.07 -6.64 2.75
N TYR A 15 -14.26 -7.93 2.45
CA TYR A 15 -13.35 -8.70 1.61
C TYR A 15 -13.55 -8.46 0.11
N TYR A 16 -14.63 -7.76 -0.29
CA TYR A 16 -15.00 -7.56 -1.70
C TYR A 16 -15.07 -8.87 -2.50
N GLY A 17 -15.46 -9.97 -1.84
CA GLY A 17 -15.55 -11.30 -2.43
C GLY A 17 -14.21 -11.90 -2.89
N GLN A 18 -13.10 -11.44 -2.32
CA GLN A 18 -11.77 -12.00 -2.59
C GLN A 18 -11.34 -12.98 -1.48
N PRO A 19 -10.64 -14.08 -1.83
CA PRO A 19 -10.09 -15.01 -0.84
C PRO A 19 -8.91 -14.40 -0.06
N TYR A 20 -8.47 -15.10 0.98
CA TYR A 20 -7.25 -14.71 1.70
C TYR A 20 -6.03 -14.89 0.81
N ASP A 21 -5.19 -13.86 0.73
CA ASP A 21 -4.03 -13.85 -0.15
C ASP A 21 -2.72 -13.85 0.65
N TYR A 22 -2.06 -15.01 0.70
CA TYR A 22 -0.74 -15.17 1.30
C TYR A 22 0.37 -14.42 0.55
N ARG A 23 0.13 -14.00 -0.69
CA ARG A 23 1.07 -13.26 -1.55
C ARG A 23 0.82 -11.76 -1.56
N SER A 24 -0.16 -11.27 -0.80
CA SER A 24 -0.52 -9.86 -0.76
C SER A 24 0.65 -9.01 -0.28
N ILE A 25 0.83 -7.83 -0.89
CA ILE A 25 1.83 -6.84 -0.45
C ILE A 25 1.56 -6.30 0.96
N LEU A 26 0.33 -6.49 1.45
CA LEU A 26 -0.10 -6.07 2.78
C LEU A 26 0.11 -7.15 3.85
N HIS A 27 0.55 -8.36 3.48
CA HIS A 27 0.72 -9.45 4.42
C HIS A 27 2.05 -9.32 5.16
N TYR A 28 2.02 -9.40 6.51
CA TYR A 28 3.23 -9.44 7.33
C TYR A 28 4.09 -10.69 7.06
N ASP A 29 5.39 -10.59 7.30
CA ASP A 29 6.26 -11.77 7.34
C ASP A 29 6.01 -12.62 8.62
N SER A 30 6.60 -13.81 8.65
CA SER A 30 6.43 -14.75 9.78
C SER A 30 7.03 -14.26 11.11
N LEU A 31 8.00 -13.35 11.07
CA LEU A 31 8.76 -12.85 12.23
C LEU A 31 8.28 -11.47 12.68
N ALA A 32 7.23 -10.92 12.07
CA ALA A 32 6.73 -9.58 12.34
C ALA A 32 6.49 -9.39 13.85
N PHE A 33 7.08 -8.33 14.40
CA PHE A 33 7.01 -7.96 15.82
C PHE A 33 7.55 -9.02 16.81
N SER A 34 8.30 -10.02 16.34
CA SER A 34 8.97 -10.99 17.21
C SER A 34 10.05 -10.31 18.06
N LYS A 35 10.08 -10.67 19.36
CA LYS A 35 11.13 -10.20 20.30
C LYS A 35 12.21 -11.25 20.56
N ASN A 36 11.90 -12.51 20.29
CA ASN A 36 12.72 -13.67 20.62
C ASN A 36 13.22 -14.41 19.38
N GLY A 37 12.98 -13.87 18.18
CA GLY A 37 13.40 -14.46 16.91
C GLY A 37 12.56 -15.66 16.46
N PHE A 38 11.49 -15.99 17.19
CA PHE A 38 10.55 -17.05 16.79
C PHE A 38 9.37 -16.48 15.97
N PRO A 39 8.77 -17.28 15.07
CA PRO A 39 7.65 -16.82 14.27
C PRO A 39 6.44 -16.46 15.12
N THR A 40 5.83 -15.32 14.82
CA THR A 40 4.61 -14.83 15.44
C THR A 40 3.36 -15.27 14.69
N MET A 41 3.49 -15.61 13.40
CA MET A 41 2.43 -16.21 12.60
C MET A 41 2.97 -17.29 11.65
N LEU A 42 2.14 -18.31 11.42
CA LEU A 42 2.41 -19.37 10.45
C LEU A 42 1.18 -19.58 9.56
N PRO A 43 1.37 -19.73 8.23
CA PRO A 43 0.29 -20.11 7.32
C PRO A 43 -0.28 -21.47 7.70
N LYS A 44 -1.60 -21.60 7.57
CA LYS A 44 -2.28 -22.90 7.74
C LYS A 44 -2.09 -23.82 6.54
N GLN A 45 -1.95 -23.23 5.35
CA GLN A 45 -1.71 -23.97 4.12
C GLN A 45 -0.22 -24.27 3.99
N GLU A 46 0.09 -25.54 3.75
CA GLU A 46 1.47 -25.98 3.54
C GLU A 46 2.10 -25.29 2.34
N GLY A 47 3.42 -25.04 2.42
CA GLY A 47 4.18 -24.38 1.34
C GLY A 47 4.15 -22.85 1.34
N PHE A 48 3.28 -22.20 2.12
CA PHE A 48 3.18 -20.73 2.14
C PHE A 48 4.07 -20.04 3.19
N ALA A 49 4.76 -20.79 4.04
CA ALA A 49 5.60 -20.22 5.09
C ALA A 49 6.72 -19.32 4.54
N SER A 50 7.28 -19.67 3.38
CA SER A 50 8.28 -18.86 2.67
C SER A 50 7.67 -17.79 1.76
N THR A 51 6.34 -17.73 1.63
CA THR A 51 5.64 -16.80 0.74
C THR A 51 5.28 -15.49 1.43
N ILE A 52 4.76 -15.57 2.66
CA ILE A 52 4.24 -14.40 3.38
C ILE A 52 5.35 -13.36 3.65
N GLY A 53 5.01 -12.08 3.48
CA GLY A 53 5.92 -10.96 3.72
C GLY A 53 7.07 -10.79 2.71
N ASN A 54 7.10 -11.56 1.63
CA ASN A 54 8.14 -11.48 0.58
C ASN A 54 7.66 -10.82 -0.72
N ALA A 55 6.49 -10.18 -0.72
CA ALA A 55 5.92 -9.54 -1.91
C ALA A 55 6.74 -8.31 -2.33
N LYS A 56 6.93 -8.14 -3.65
CA LYS A 56 7.63 -6.99 -4.25
C LYS A 56 6.70 -6.04 -5.01
N ASP A 57 5.50 -6.52 -5.35
CA ASP A 57 4.49 -5.79 -6.09
C ASP A 57 3.11 -6.30 -5.66
N PHE A 58 2.05 -5.62 -6.10
CA PHE A 58 0.67 -6.03 -5.85
C PHE A 58 0.39 -7.41 -6.44
N SER A 59 -0.34 -8.22 -5.68
CA SER A 59 -0.91 -9.45 -6.23
C SER A 59 -2.13 -9.14 -7.12
N GLU A 60 -2.53 -10.13 -7.92
CA GLU A 60 -3.79 -10.04 -8.69
C GLU A 60 -5.01 -9.82 -7.77
N ILE A 61 -4.98 -10.40 -6.57
CA ILE A 61 -6.06 -10.27 -5.59
C ILE A 61 -6.07 -8.87 -4.98
N ASP A 62 -4.90 -8.29 -4.66
CA ASP A 62 -4.78 -6.92 -4.18
C ASP A 62 -5.38 -5.94 -5.21
N LEU A 63 -4.96 -6.06 -6.48
CA LEU A 63 -5.47 -5.22 -7.57
C LEU A 63 -6.99 -5.39 -7.75
N THR A 64 -7.48 -6.63 -7.72
CA THR A 64 -8.91 -6.91 -7.85
C THR A 64 -9.72 -6.30 -6.70
N LYS A 65 -9.21 -6.39 -5.47
CA LYS A 65 -9.84 -5.82 -4.27
C LYS A 65 -9.89 -4.29 -4.35
N ILE A 66 -8.80 -3.64 -4.73
CA ILE A 66 -8.71 -2.18 -4.91
C ILE A 66 -9.69 -1.74 -6.01
N ASN A 67 -9.69 -2.41 -7.16
CA ASN A 67 -10.56 -2.09 -8.27
C ASN A 67 -12.05 -2.22 -7.91
N ARG A 68 -12.42 -3.26 -7.16
CA ARG A 68 -13.80 -3.43 -6.65
C ARG A 68 -14.17 -2.36 -5.63
N MET A 69 -13.24 -1.99 -4.75
CA MET A 69 -13.45 -0.97 -3.72
C MET A 69 -13.70 0.42 -4.31
N TYR A 70 -12.88 0.84 -5.28
CA TYR A 70 -12.97 2.18 -5.90
C TYR A 70 -13.84 2.24 -7.15
N ARG A 71 -14.38 1.10 -7.56
CA ARG A 71 -15.20 0.94 -8.76
C ARG A 71 -14.52 1.34 -10.07
N CYS A 72 -13.29 0.87 -10.26
CA CYS A 72 -12.49 1.19 -11.44
C CYS A 72 -13.16 0.67 -12.74
N PRO A 73 -13.36 1.51 -13.76
CA PRO A 73 -13.93 1.08 -15.04
C PRO A 73 -13.00 0.09 -15.77
N GLY A 74 -13.57 -0.92 -16.42
CA GLY A 74 -12.83 -1.92 -17.22
C GLY A 74 -12.31 -3.15 -16.47
N ALA A 75 -12.34 -3.16 -15.14
CA ALA A 75 -11.91 -4.30 -14.32
C ALA A 75 -13.04 -5.29 -13.98
N TYR A 76 -14.21 -5.14 -14.59
CA TYR A 76 -15.43 -5.84 -14.22
C TYR A 76 -15.81 -6.94 -15.22
N THR A 77 -15.41 -8.18 -14.95
CA THR A 77 -16.27 -9.34 -15.22
C THR A 77 -17.02 -9.62 -13.92
N GLN A 78 -18.25 -9.09 -13.81
CA GLN A 78 -19.13 -9.43 -12.71
C GLN A 78 -19.46 -10.93 -12.78
N PRO A 79 -19.25 -11.71 -11.70
CA PRO A 79 -19.94 -12.99 -11.58
C PRO A 79 -21.44 -12.68 -11.48
N LYS A 80 -22.22 -13.13 -12.46
CA LYS A 80 -23.68 -13.13 -12.37
C LYS A 80 -24.08 -14.23 -11.37
N ASP A 81 -24.49 -13.84 -10.17
CA ASP A 81 -25.71 -14.34 -9.49
C ASP A 81 -25.88 -13.63 -8.14
N GLN A 82 -26.90 -12.78 -8.04
CA GLN A 82 -28.22 -13.07 -7.45
C GLN A 82 -28.21 -13.11 -5.91
N SER A 83 -28.44 -11.94 -5.30
CA SER A 83 -29.65 -11.71 -4.49
C SER A 83 -29.64 -10.28 -3.98
N SER A 84 -30.80 -9.64 -4.10
CA SER A 84 -31.09 -8.26 -3.74
C SER A 84 -30.82 -7.96 -2.26
N MET A 85 -29.88 -7.06 -2.00
CA MET A 85 -29.99 -6.12 -0.89
C MET A 85 -29.54 -4.76 -1.39
N THR A 86 -30.51 -3.86 -1.55
CA THR A 86 -30.34 -2.46 -1.90
C THR A 86 -29.59 -1.75 -0.77
N TYR A 87 -28.27 -1.88 -0.73
CA TYR A 87 -27.42 -0.92 -0.03
C TYR A 87 -27.04 0.17 -1.01
N SER A 88 -27.83 1.25 -1.01
CA SER A 88 -27.37 2.55 -1.52
C SER A 88 -26.34 3.07 -0.53
N PRO A 89 -25.04 3.15 -0.86
CA PRO A 89 -24.11 3.83 0.00
C PRO A 89 -24.32 5.33 -0.26
N THR A 90 -24.92 6.03 0.69
CA THR A 90 -24.74 7.48 0.79
C THR A 90 -23.25 7.74 0.89
N LEU A 91 -22.66 8.25 -0.20
CA LEU A 91 -21.35 8.85 -0.23
C LEU A 91 -21.32 9.99 0.80
N LYS A 92 -20.82 9.75 2.01
CA LYS A 92 -20.21 10.83 2.78
C LYS A 92 -18.90 11.16 2.07
N ARG A 93 -18.97 12.20 1.24
CA ARG A 93 -17.84 12.88 0.62
C ARG A 93 -16.88 13.24 1.76
N TYR A 94 -15.78 12.53 1.90
CA TYR A 94 -14.68 13.01 2.72
C TYR A 94 -14.02 14.11 1.88
N GLU A 95 -14.28 15.36 2.25
CA GLU A 95 -13.58 16.50 1.65
C GLU A 95 -12.11 16.37 2.04
N MET A 96 -11.28 16.06 1.05
CA MET A 96 -9.84 16.21 1.17
C MET A 96 -9.55 17.71 1.30
N PRO A 97 -8.93 18.18 2.39
CA PRO A 97 -8.56 19.58 2.49
C PRO A 97 -7.57 19.92 1.38
N PHE A 98 -7.91 20.96 0.62
CA PHE A 98 -7.06 21.57 -0.38
C PHE A 98 -5.87 22.22 0.37
N LEU A 99 -4.70 21.58 0.29
CA LEU A 99 -3.46 22.20 0.77
C LEU A 99 -3.09 23.31 -0.20
N ASP A 100 -3.13 24.55 0.30
CA ASP A 100 -2.76 25.74 -0.44
C ASP A 100 -1.25 25.71 -0.80
N ASN A 101 -0.95 25.96 -2.07
CA ASN A 101 0.39 25.86 -2.64
C ASN A 101 1.34 26.97 -2.14
N HIS A 102 0.83 27.97 -1.43
CA HIS A 102 1.61 29.12 -0.98
C HIS A 102 2.46 28.88 0.27
N HIS A 103 2.28 27.78 1.01
CA HIS A 103 3.19 27.44 2.12
C HIS A 103 4.47 26.71 1.66
N PHE A 104 4.54 26.26 0.41
CA PHE A 104 5.65 25.45 -0.09
C PHE A 104 6.85 26.28 -0.57
N ASP A 105 6.62 27.53 -1.01
CA ASP A 105 7.68 28.36 -1.59
C ASP A 105 8.63 28.96 -0.56
N GLU A 106 8.17 29.20 0.68
CA GLU A 106 9.03 29.75 1.74
C GLU A 106 9.97 28.70 2.35
N PHE A 107 9.61 27.41 2.26
CA PHE A 107 10.47 26.30 2.72
C PHE A 107 11.51 25.89 1.66
N SER A 108 11.23 26.14 0.37
CA SER A 108 12.12 25.75 -0.73
C SER A 108 13.36 26.66 -0.87
N ALA A 109 13.34 27.86 -0.30
CA ALA A 109 14.46 28.82 -0.37
C ALA A 109 15.53 28.62 0.72
N LYS A 110 15.30 27.74 1.71
CA LYS A 110 16.22 27.55 2.86
C LYS A 110 16.88 26.17 2.95
N MET A 111 16.67 25.28 1.98
CA MET A 111 17.26 23.93 1.99
C MET A 111 18.29 23.72 0.88
N GLY A 112 19.05 24.78 0.56
CA GLY A 112 20.41 24.60 0.06
C GLY A 112 21.29 24.29 1.25
N GLN A 113 21.96 23.12 1.24
CA GLN A 113 22.72 22.52 2.33
C GLN A 113 21.85 21.89 3.44
N GLU A 114 21.58 20.59 3.34
CA GLU A 114 22.23 19.58 4.19
C GLU A 114 21.82 18.16 3.77
N ASN A 115 22.84 17.37 3.42
CA ASN A 115 22.85 15.92 3.25
C ASN A 115 21.88 15.32 2.21
N CYS A 116 22.43 14.97 1.04
CA CYS A 116 21.82 14.07 0.06
C CYS A 116 21.41 12.75 0.74
N LYS A 117 20.13 12.64 1.13
CA LYS A 117 19.51 11.51 1.82
C LYS A 117 18.15 11.24 1.22
N ASP A 118 17.78 9.97 1.18
CA ASP A 118 16.43 9.57 0.82
C ASP A 118 15.47 9.99 1.95
N ARG A 119 14.32 10.52 1.56
CA ARG A 119 13.25 10.93 2.48
C ARG A 119 12.33 9.77 2.85
N ILE A 120 12.45 8.63 2.16
CA ILE A 120 11.71 7.40 2.44
C ILE A 120 12.71 6.23 2.54
N SER A 121 12.49 5.33 3.50
CA SER A 121 13.36 4.17 3.75
C SER A 121 13.26 3.07 2.69
N VAL A 122 12.19 3.06 1.90
CA VAL A 122 11.89 2.01 0.91
C VAL A 122 12.41 2.30 -0.50
N CYS A 123 13.24 3.34 -0.68
CA CYS A 123 13.77 3.71 -2.00
C CYS A 123 14.54 2.59 -2.71
N TRP A 124 15.15 1.67 -1.95
CA TRP A 124 15.81 0.47 -2.50
C TRP A 124 14.85 -0.46 -3.28
N MET A 125 13.55 -0.43 -2.99
CA MET A 125 12.55 -1.25 -3.69
C MET A 125 12.18 -0.71 -5.07
N THR A 126 12.41 0.59 -5.33
CA THR A 126 12.03 1.26 -6.58
C THR A 126 13.23 1.87 -7.29
N GLN A 127 14.42 1.34 -7.05
CA GLN A 127 15.66 1.85 -7.66
C GLN A 127 15.66 1.70 -9.20
N ASP A 128 14.98 0.68 -9.73
CA ASP A 128 14.75 0.48 -11.16
C ASP A 128 13.90 1.60 -11.79
N ARG A 129 13.13 2.34 -10.97
CA ARG A 129 12.25 3.44 -11.42
C ARG A 129 12.92 4.80 -11.44
N CYS A 130 14.19 4.91 -11.06
CA CYS A 130 14.92 6.19 -11.04
C CYS A 130 14.95 6.90 -12.41
N HIS A 131 14.85 6.16 -13.51
CA HIS A 131 14.84 6.70 -14.89
C HIS A 131 13.42 6.78 -15.51
N SER A 132 12.38 6.46 -14.75
CA SER A 132 11.00 6.55 -15.24
C SER A 132 10.56 8.01 -15.36
N GLN A 133 10.18 8.44 -16.57
CA GLN A 133 9.75 9.83 -16.76
C GLN A 133 8.46 10.17 -16.02
N ALA A 134 7.58 9.19 -15.84
CA ALA A 134 6.36 9.37 -15.04
C ALA A 134 6.66 9.57 -13.54
N LEU A 135 7.80 9.07 -13.05
CA LEU A 135 8.14 9.07 -11.62
C LEU A 135 9.36 9.94 -11.30
N PHE A 136 9.96 10.60 -12.29
CA PHE A 136 11.23 11.33 -12.12
C PHE A 136 11.17 12.36 -11.00
N THR A 137 10.11 13.20 -10.97
CA THR A 137 9.91 14.21 -9.92
C THR A 137 9.76 13.56 -8.54
N LEU A 138 9.02 12.46 -8.46
CA LEU A 138 8.80 11.72 -7.22
C LEU A 138 10.12 11.11 -6.71
N MET A 139 10.88 10.47 -7.59
CA MET A 139 12.17 9.86 -7.28
C MET A 139 13.22 10.91 -6.89
N LYS A 140 13.23 12.07 -7.54
CA LYS A 140 14.11 13.20 -7.18
C LYS A 140 13.77 13.79 -5.81
N MET A 141 12.51 13.78 -5.41
CA MET A 141 12.09 14.34 -4.12
C MET A 141 12.27 13.36 -2.96
N LEU A 142 11.95 12.09 -3.18
CA LEU A 142 11.86 11.09 -2.11
C LEU A 142 13.09 10.17 -2.04
N CYS A 143 13.70 9.89 -3.19
CA CYS A 143 14.75 8.88 -3.35
C CYS A 143 16.01 9.45 -4.01
N ALA A 144 16.30 10.73 -3.78
CA ALA A 144 17.38 11.47 -4.45
C ALA A 144 18.75 10.80 -4.29
N LYS A 145 19.05 10.23 -3.12
CA LYS A 145 20.32 9.55 -2.85
C LYS A 145 20.38 8.18 -3.52
N THR A 146 19.33 7.38 -3.39
CA THR A 146 19.22 6.06 -4.05
C THR A 146 19.30 6.20 -5.58
N CYS A 147 18.70 7.26 -6.13
CA CYS A 147 18.68 7.54 -7.56
C CYS A 147 19.86 8.39 -8.07
N LYS A 148 20.78 8.83 -7.20
CA LYS A 148 21.91 9.71 -7.55
C LYS A 148 21.47 11.00 -8.27
N LEU A 149 20.34 11.57 -7.83
CA LEU A 149 19.75 12.81 -8.34
C LEU A 149 20.07 14.03 -7.46
N CYS A 150 20.77 13.77 -6.36
CA CYS A 150 21.74 14.61 -5.70
C CYS A 150 23.06 13.82 -5.63
#